data_AF-A0A8B9NG63-F1
#
_entry.id   AF-A0A8B9NG63-F1
#
_cell.length_a   1.000
_cell.length_b   1.000
_cell.length_c   1.000
_cell.angle_alpha   90.00
_cell.angle_beta   90.00
_cell.angle_gamma   90.00
#
_symmetry.space_group_name_H-M   'P 1'
#
loop_
_entity.id
_entity.type
_entity.pdbx_description
1 polymer ?
#
loop_
_entity_poly.entity_id
_entity_poly.type
_entity_poly.pdbx_seq_one_letter_code
_entity_poly.pdbx_strand_id
1 'polypeptide(L)'
;MSGGGSLPAGAPPAPRAPPAPPALPAPRAPPAPALSARGARIAGGGPGLLDAGFALYVADPFDRELNPQGILNFGTSENKLCFDLLEERVSAAFSLLDCNEIIAHEKCSFHFLMFLDGYLIPAPYYGGINSKTWLYGGIQPVHVPLSSEVKLLLFTFFLFQGIRVRALILINPHNPLGDIYPAQLLKECLEFAHRIYSSGIRVGVLYTRNNEIRKAVNQLAVFHSCPGPVQHVLSQFLRDRDWLDNVFFPTNKKRLKEAQNILVDGLADVGIPVLKSSGGLYVWADFRKFLKSQTFEAELELWQKLLDKKLLISPGKAFYCYEPGWFRLVFSNSVDKIYLCKWSVFPSPFPFYRYSET
;
A
#
# COMPACT_ATOMS: atom_id res chain seq x y z
N MET A 1 66.65 23.40 90.11
CA MET A 1 67.62 24.34 89.53
C MET A 1 67.59 24.19 88.01
N SER A 2 67.27 25.30 87.35
CA SER A 2 67.44 25.66 85.92
C SER A 2 67.91 24.58 84.93
N GLY A 3 66.99 24.19 84.06
CA GLY A 3 67.30 23.78 82.69
C GLY A 3 67.36 25.00 81.75
N GLY A 4 67.91 24.79 80.55
CA GLY A 4 67.92 25.79 79.48
C GLY A 4 69.10 25.63 78.53
N GLY A 5 69.16 24.48 77.85
CA GLY A 5 70.12 24.22 76.78
C GLY A 5 69.74 24.94 75.48
N SER A 6 70.78 25.38 74.79
CA SER A 6 70.86 26.12 73.53
C SER A 6 70.15 25.48 72.31
N LEU A 7 69.46 26.31 71.52
CA LEU A 7 69.07 26.06 70.12
C LEU A 7 70.32 25.92 69.23
N PRO A 8 70.27 25.16 68.11
CA PRO A 8 70.08 25.88 66.83
C PRO A 8 69.39 25.08 65.68
N ALA A 9 69.15 25.85 64.61
CA ALA A 9 68.98 25.49 63.21
C ALA A 9 67.57 25.07 62.73
N GLY A 10 66.98 25.98 61.94
CA GLY A 10 65.66 25.86 61.32
C GLY A 10 65.57 24.72 60.30
N ALA A 11 64.37 24.15 60.25
CA ALA A 11 64.01 23.03 59.37
C ALA A 11 64.01 23.44 57.88
N PRO A 12 64.37 22.51 56.97
CA PRO A 12 64.38 22.76 55.53
C PRO A 12 62.95 22.88 54.96
N PRO A 13 62.77 23.56 53.80
CA PRO A 13 61.46 23.77 53.22
C PRO A 13 60.84 22.46 52.69
N ALA A 14 59.53 22.32 52.85
CA ALA A 14 58.77 21.17 52.39
C ALA A 14 58.83 20.98 50.86
N PRO A 15 58.84 19.73 50.34
CA PRO A 15 58.90 19.45 48.91
C PRO A 15 57.64 19.95 48.18
N ARG A 16 57.84 20.53 46.99
CA ARG A 16 56.74 20.99 46.11
C ARG A 16 55.85 19.81 45.71
N ALA A 17 54.54 20.00 45.82
CA ALA A 17 53.56 19.03 45.36
C ALA A 17 53.72 18.75 43.85
N PRO A 18 53.52 17.50 43.40
CA PRO A 18 53.61 17.15 41.99
C PRO A 18 52.50 17.86 41.17
N PRO A 19 52.75 18.15 39.88
CA PRO A 19 51.75 18.78 39.02
C PRO A 19 50.53 17.88 38.86
N ALA A 20 49.34 18.48 38.82
CA ALA A 20 48.09 17.76 38.61
C ALA A 20 48.12 17.00 37.26
N PRO A 21 47.56 15.80 37.17
CA PRO A 21 47.48 15.05 35.93
C PRO A 21 46.67 15.84 34.88
N PRO A 22 46.99 15.69 33.58
CA PRO A 22 46.23 16.36 32.53
C PRO A 22 44.76 15.93 32.58
N ALA A 23 43.86 16.90 32.47
CA ALA A 23 42.43 16.63 32.42
C ALA A 23 42.13 15.65 31.28
N LEU A 24 41.38 14.58 31.59
CA LEU A 24 40.92 13.65 30.57
C LEU A 24 40.14 14.42 29.50
N PRO A 25 40.37 14.15 28.20
CA PRO A 25 39.63 14.81 27.14
C PRO A 25 38.13 14.56 27.35
N ALA A 26 37.32 15.62 27.22
CA ALA A 26 35.87 15.49 27.27
C ALA A 26 35.42 14.38 26.30
N PRO A 27 34.47 13.51 26.69
CA PRO A 27 33.99 12.47 25.81
C PRO A 27 33.55 13.11 24.50
N ARG A 28 34.10 12.62 23.38
CA ARG A 28 33.71 13.06 22.03
C ARG A 28 32.20 12.99 21.95
N ALA A 29 31.57 14.10 21.55
CA ALA A 29 30.15 14.11 21.23
C ALA A 29 29.86 12.91 20.29
N PRO A 30 28.79 12.14 20.52
CA PRO A 30 28.45 11.03 19.65
C PRO A 30 28.38 11.54 18.21
N PRO A 31 28.85 10.76 17.22
CA PRO A 31 28.80 11.18 15.83
C PRO A 31 27.36 11.58 15.49
N ALA A 32 27.20 12.71 14.80
CA ALA A 32 25.90 13.13 14.32
C ALA A 32 25.25 11.93 13.58
N PRO A 33 23.96 11.64 13.83
CA PRO A 33 23.32 10.49 13.20
C PRO A 33 23.48 10.58 11.68
N ALA A 34 23.94 9.49 11.05
CA ALA A 34 24.22 9.44 9.60
C ALA A 34 22.97 9.73 8.74
N LEU A 35 21.78 9.63 9.35
CA LEU A 35 20.49 9.92 8.73
C LEU A 35 19.72 10.93 9.58
N SER A 36 18.85 11.71 8.92
CA SER A 36 17.85 12.51 9.63
C SER A 36 16.94 11.62 10.50
N ALA A 37 16.28 12.19 11.51
CA ALA A 37 15.34 11.43 12.35
C ALA A 37 14.25 10.71 11.51
N ARG A 38 13.83 11.30 10.39
CA ARG A 38 12.93 10.66 9.42
C ARG A 38 13.62 9.49 8.70
N GLY A 39 14.83 9.70 8.18
CA GLY A 39 15.61 8.66 7.52
C GLY A 39 15.91 7.47 8.43
N ALA A 40 16.26 7.73 9.69
CA ALA A 40 16.51 6.70 10.69
C ALA A 40 15.25 5.87 11.00
N ARG A 41 14.07 6.50 11.11
CA ARG A 41 12.80 5.78 11.31
C ARG A 41 12.41 4.92 10.11
N ILE A 42 12.67 5.39 8.89
CA ILE A 42 12.41 4.62 7.68
C ILE A 42 13.36 3.42 7.61
N ALA A 43 14.66 3.64 7.86
CA ALA A 43 15.66 2.59 7.84
C ALA A 43 15.46 1.55 8.96
N GLY A 44 14.96 1.96 10.12
CA GLY A 44 14.67 1.07 11.25
C GLY A 44 13.28 0.42 11.21
N GLY A 45 12.41 0.82 10.27
CA GLY A 45 11.08 0.23 10.11
C GLY A 45 11.17 -1.12 9.39
N GLY A 46 10.61 -2.17 9.98
CA GLY A 46 10.44 -3.45 9.29
C GLY A 46 9.45 -3.34 8.11
N PRO A 47 9.54 -4.21 7.09
CA PRO A 47 8.60 -4.22 5.98
C PRO A 47 7.17 -4.42 6.49
N GLY A 48 6.20 -3.74 5.88
CA GLY A 48 4.80 -3.98 6.17
C GLY A 48 4.41 -5.43 5.86
N LEU A 49 3.32 -5.92 6.45
CA LEU A 49 2.90 -7.32 6.28
C LEU A 49 2.72 -7.73 4.81
N LEU A 50 2.19 -6.83 3.97
CA LEU A 50 2.07 -7.06 2.53
C LEU A 50 3.43 -7.09 1.82
N ASP A 51 4.35 -6.20 2.22
CA ASP A 51 5.69 -6.11 1.62
C ASP A 51 6.52 -7.35 1.98
N ALA A 52 6.40 -7.84 3.21
CA ALA A 52 7.03 -9.08 3.65
C ALA A 52 6.56 -10.29 2.82
N GLY A 53 5.25 -10.44 2.65
CA GLY A 53 4.68 -11.50 1.80
C GLY A 53 5.10 -11.36 0.33
N PHE A 54 5.14 -10.13 -0.20
CA PHE A 54 5.58 -9.87 -1.56
C PHE A 54 7.07 -10.17 -1.77
N ALA A 55 7.93 -9.86 -0.80
CA ALA A 55 9.35 -10.18 -0.86
C ALA A 55 9.60 -11.69 -0.95
N LEU A 56 8.83 -12.50 -0.22
CA LEU A 56 8.87 -13.96 -0.33
C LEU A 56 8.48 -14.44 -1.73
N TYR A 57 7.40 -13.88 -2.30
CA TYR A 57 7.01 -14.18 -3.68
C TYR A 57 8.09 -13.79 -4.70
N VAL A 58 8.72 -12.62 -4.56
CA VAL A 58 9.79 -12.17 -5.48
C VAL A 58 10.99 -13.13 -5.44
N ALA A 59 11.28 -13.72 -4.28
CA ALA A 59 12.36 -14.69 -4.13
C ALA A 59 12.05 -16.07 -4.72
N ASP A 60 10.77 -16.44 -4.86
CA ASP A 60 10.33 -17.74 -5.37
C ASP A 60 9.02 -17.61 -6.17
N PRO A 61 9.03 -16.95 -7.35
CA PRO A 61 7.82 -16.71 -8.11
C PRO A 61 7.39 -17.97 -8.86
N PHE A 62 6.09 -18.27 -8.84
CA PHE A 62 5.54 -19.32 -9.70
C PHE A 62 5.71 -18.95 -11.19
N ASP A 63 6.27 -19.90 -11.94
CA ASP A 63 6.31 -19.90 -13.38
C ASP A 63 5.95 -21.31 -13.90
N ARG A 64 5.09 -21.41 -14.91
CA ARG A 64 4.56 -22.71 -15.37
C ARG A 64 5.66 -23.63 -15.90
N GLU A 65 6.70 -23.06 -16.50
CA GLU A 65 7.76 -23.79 -17.19
C GLU A 65 9.03 -23.81 -16.36
N LEU A 66 9.41 -22.65 -15.81
CA LEU A 66 10.68 -22.44 -15.13
C LEU A 66 10.63 -22.75 -13.63
N ASN A 67 9.48 -22.55 -12.98
CA ASN A 67 9.32 -22.76 -11.55
C ASN A 67 7.88 -23.14 -11.15
N PRO A 68 7.41 -24.35 -11.51
CA PRO A 68 6.02 -24.74 -11.27
C PRO A 68 5.71 -24.99 -9.79
N GLN A 69 6.71 -24.95 -8.90
CA GLN A 69 6.57 -25.08 -7.45
C GLN A 69 6.72 -23.74 -6.73
N GLY A 70 6.88 -22.64 -7.48
CA GLY A 70 6.97 -21.30 -6.92
C GLY A 70 5.65 -20.80 -6.35
N ILE A 71 5.71 -19.65 -5.69
CA ILE A 71 4.58 -19.01 -5.02
C ILE A 71 3.62 -18.40 -6.04
N LEU A 72 2.37 -18.82 -5.98
CA LEU A 72 1.25 -18.22 -6.71
C LEU A 72 0.84 -16.92 -6.01
N ASN A 73 0.91 -15.81 -6.75
CA ASN A 73 0.58 -14.49 -6.23
C ASN A 73 -0.87 -14.09 -6.53
N PHE A 74 -1.67 -14.06 -5.47
CA PHE A 74 -3.02 -13.51 -5.38
C PHE A 74 -3.10 -12.32 -4.41
N GLY A 75 -1.96 -11.80 -3.94
CA GLY A 75 -1.86 -10.70 -2.99
C GLY A 75 -1.69 -9.33 -3.66
N THR A 76 -1.12 -9.28 -4.86
CA THR A 76 -0.82 -8.03 -5.58
C THR A 76 -1.96 -7.61 -6.51
N SER A 77 -2.55 -6.44 -6.26
CA SER A 77 -3.70 -5.93 -7.03
C SER A 77 -3.26 -5.30 -8.36
N GLU A 78 -3.19 -6.12 -9.41
CA GLU A 78 -2.84 -5.73 -10.78
C GLU A 78 -3.88 -6.30 -11.76
N ASN A 79 -4.27 -5.52 -12.77
CA ASN A 79 -5.14 -6.00 -13.83
C ASN A 79 -4.35 -6.32 -15.09
N LYS A 80 -4.12 -7.61 -15.36
CA LYS A 80 -3.42 -8.11 -16.55
C LYS A 80 -4.35 -8.75 -17.56
N LEU A 81 -5.65 -8.82 -17.27
CA LEU A 81 -6.64 -9.50 -18.11
C LEU A 81 -6.83 -8.83 -19.48
N CYS A 82 -6.40 -7.59 -19.66
CA CYS A 82 -6.49 -6.84 -20.93
C CYS A 82 -5.12 -6.31 -21.39
N PHE A 83 -4.02 -6.95 -20.99
CA PHE A 83 -2.69 -6.54 -21.45
C PHE A 83 -2.52 -6.69 -22.96
N ASP A 84 -3.09 -7.74 -23.56
CA ASP A 84 -3.20 -7.93 -25.00
C ASP A 84 -3.78 -6.69 -25.73
N LEU A 85 -4.88 -6.13 -25.21
CA LEU A 85 -5.53 -4.95 -25.78
C LEU A 85 -4.70 -3.68 -25.61
N LEU A 86 -3.97 -3.58 -24.49
CA LEU A 86 -3.16 -2.41 -24.17
C LEU A 86 -1.82 -2.43 -24.89
N GLU A 87 -1.17 -3.59 -25.01
CA GLU A 87 0.15 -3.77 -25.60
C GLU A 87 0.18 -3.35 -27.08
N GLU A 88 -0.83 -3.76 -27.86
CA GLU A 88 -0.97 -3.37 -29.25
C GLU A 88 -1.02 -1.84 -29.40
N ARG A 89 -1.87 -1.20 -28.57
CA ARG A 89 -2.06 0.26 -28.60
C ARG A 89 -0.84 1.01 -28.07
N VAL A 90 -0.16 0.47 -27.04
CA VAL A 90 1.02 1.10 -26.44
C VAL A 90 2.13 1.08 -27.48
N SER A 91 2.34 -0.06 -28.14
CA SER A 91 3.33 -0.21 -29.21
C SER A 91 3.05 0.74 -30.38
N ALA A 92 1.79 0.86 -30.81
CA ALA A 92 1.40 1.82 -31.84
C ALA A 92 1.67 3.28 -31.42
N ALA A 93 1.32 3.67 -30.20
CA ALA A 93 1.55 5.02 -29.69
C ALA A 93 3.04 5.35 -29.53
N PHE A 94 3.87 4.38 -29.14
CA PHE A 94 5.33 4.53 -29.08
C PHE A 94 5.97 4.67 -30.46
N SER A 95 5.40 4.07 -31.50
CA SER A 95 5.90 4.23 -32.88
C SER A 95 5.70 5.64 -33.46
N LEU A 96 4.78 6.42 -32.88
CA LEU A 96 4.45 7.79 -33.29
C LEU A 96 5.18 8.88 -32.49
N LEU A 97 6.03 8.48 -31.54
CA LEU A 97 6.79 9.41 -30.70
C LEU A 97 7.95 10.02 -31.50
N ASP A 98 7.74 11.23 -32.03
CA ASP A 98 8.84 12.10 -32.45
C ASP A 98 9.39 12.85 -31.23
N CYS A 99 10.68 12.70 -30.96
CA CYS A 99 11.36 13.23 -29.77
C CYS A 99 11.35 14.77 -29.68
N ASN A 100 10.91 15.47 -30.74
CA ASN A 100 10.97 16.93 -30.84
C ASN A 100 9.69 17.67 -30.41
N GLU A 101 8.55 16.99 -30.19
CA GLU A 101 7.26 17.64 -29.87
C GLU A 101 6.77 17.48 -28.41
N ILE A 102 7.63 17.05 -27.48
CA ILE A 102 7.19 16.78 -26.10
C ILE A 102 7.21 18.06 -25.25
N ILE A 103 6.24 18.95 -25.45
CA ILE A 103 5.93 20.01 -24.48
C ILE A 103 4.85 19.49 -23.52
N ALA A 104 5.28 19.13 -22.32
CA ALA A 104 4.39 18.63 -21.27
C ALA A 104 3.52 19.76 -20.67
N HIS A 105 2.23 19.77 -20.99
CA HIS A 105 1.23 20.62 -20.35
C HIS A 105 0.16 19.78 -19.67
N GLU A 106 0.51 19.07 -18.58
CA GLU A 106 -0.40 18.79 -17.47
C GLU A 106 0.35 18.12 -16.30
N LYS A 107 0.12 18.65 -15.09
CA LYS A 107 0.94 18.39 -13.89
C LYS A 107 0.16 17.50 -12.91
N CYS A 108 0.64 16.28 -12.71
CA CYS A 108 0.07 15.29 -11.78
C CYS A 108 0.81 15.34 -10.43
N SER A 109 0.12 15.15 -9.29
CA SER A 109 0.79 15.08 -7.98
C SER A 109 0.00 14.41 -6.86
N PHE A 110 0.72 13.66 -6.02
CA PHE A 110 0.24 12.84 -4.91
C PHE A 110 0.35 13.46 -3.50
N HIS A 111 0.53 14.78 -3.39
CA HIS A 111 1.04 15.42 -2.15
C HIS A 111 0.01 16.16 -1.30
N PHE A 112 -1.29 16.03 -1.59
CA PHE A 112 -2.35 16.84 -0.97
C PHE A 112 -2.41 16.76 0.57
N LEU A 113 -1.94 15.67 1.16
CA LEU A 113 -2.21 15.39 2.57
C LEU A 113 -1.25 16.14 3.52
N MET A 114 -0.14 16.70 3.05
CA MET A 114 0.97 17.23 3.88
C MET A 114 0.64 18.37 4.89
N PHE A 115 -0.59 18.89 4.92
CA PHE A 115 -0.99 20.03 5.77
C PHE A 115 -2.09 19.69 6.81
N LEU A 116 -2.39 18.41 7.02
CA LEU A 116 -3.48 17.97 7.89
C LEU A 116 -2.93 17.39 9.21
N ASP A 117 -3.67 17.56 10.31
CA ASP A 117 -3.31 16.92 11.59
C ASP A 117 -3.82 15.47 11.61
N GLY A 118 -5.01 15.22 11.03
CA GLY A 118 -5.57 13.88 10.85
C GLY A 118 -6.61 13.79 9.74
N TYR A 119 -6.92 12.56 9.32
CA TYR A 119 -7.99 12.25 8.36
C TYR A 119 -8.82 11.04 8.82
N LEU A 120 -10.09 11.03 8.43
CA LEU A 120 -10.97 9.87 8.60
C LEU A 120 -10.78 8.90 7.45
N ILE A 121 -10.81 7.60 7.75
CA ILE A 121 -10.79 6.54 6.75
C ILE A 121 -11.65 5.35 7.22
N PRO A 122 -12.63 4.88 6.41
CA PRO A 122 -13.37 3.68 6.74
C PRO A 122 -12.47 2.44 6.78
N ALA A 123 -12.64 1.57 7.77
CA ALA A 123 -11.89 0.33 7.92
C ALA A 123 -12.77 -0.90 7.66
N PRO A 124 -12.29 -1.93 6.94
CA PRO A 124 -10.90 -2.10 6.46
C PRO A 124 -10.55 -1.22 5.26
N TYR A 125 -9.27 -0.83 5.10
CA TYR A 125 -8.78 -0.05 3.95
C TYR A 125 -7.37 -0.46 3.53
N TYR A 126 -6.93 -0.01 2.34
CA TYR A 126 -5.56 -0.24 1.87
C TYR A 126 -4.51 0.43 2.77
N GLY A 127 -3.77 -0.37 3.54
CA GLY A 127 -2.82 0.13 4.54
C GLY A 127 -1.61 0.90 3.99
N GLY A 128 -1.30 0.77 2.69
CA GLY A 128 -0.28 1.61 2.03
C GLY A 128 -0.64 3.10 1.95
N ILE A 129 -1.86 3.49 2.35
CA ILE A 129 -2.21 4.90 2.57
C ILE A 129 -1.44 5.45 3.77
N ASN A 130 -1.34 4.70 4.88
CA ASN A 130 -0.69 5.18 6.10
C ASN A 130 0.79 5.47 5.90
N SER A 131 1.51 4.58 5.21
CA SER A 131 2.92 4.80 4.91
C SER A 131 3.13 6.06 4.07
N LYS A 132 2.19 6.43 3.20
CA LYS A 132 2.28 7.63 2.36
C LYS A 132 1.89 8.91 3.10
N THR A 133 0.90 8.86 3.99
CA THR A 133 0.41 10.03 4.74
C THR A 133 1.30 10.39 5.92
N TRP A 134 1.79 9.38 6.63
CA TRP A 134 2.64 9.56 7.81
C TRP A 134 4.03 10.07 7.45
N LEU A 135 4.65 9.51 6.41
CA LEU A 135 6.07 9.69 6.11
C LEU A 135 6.46 11.14 5.75
N TYR A 136 5.55 11.86 5.09
CA TYR A 136 5.78 13.25 4.67
C TYR A 136 5.06 14.28 5.54
N GLY A 137 3.87 13.97 6.07
CA GLY A 137 3.03 14.94 6.78
C GLY A 137 2.82 14.67 8.28
N GLY A 138 3.25 13.52 8.82
CA GLY A 138 2.99 13.16 10.22
C GLY A 138 1.50 12.95 10.55
N ILE A 139 0.68 12.74 9.52
CA ILE A 139 -0.78 12.81 9.60
C ILE A 139 -1.33 11.50 10.16
N GLN A 140 -2.21 11.60 11.16
CA GLN A 140 -2.80 10.44 11.81
C GLN A 140 -4.09 9.98 11.12
N PRO A 141 -4.23 8.68 10.80
CA PRO A 141 -5.50 8.11 10.41
C PRO A 141 -6.42 7.96 11.63
N VAL A 142 -7.70 8.32 11.47
CA VAL A 142 -8.78 8.00 12.42
C VAL A 142 -9.68 6.98 11.74
N HIS A 143 -9.66 5.73 12.22
CA HIS A 143 -10.36 4.62 11.60
C HIS A 143 -11.86 4.64 11.95
N VAL A 144 -12.70 4.44 10.95
CA VAL A 144 -14.16 4.30 11.12
C VAL A 144 -14.56 2.85 10.78
N PRO A 145 -14.84 1.98 11.77
CA PRO A 145 -15.20 0.58 11.50
C PRO A 145 -16.52 0.46 10.74
N LEU A 146 -16.49 -0.21 9.58
CA LEU A 146 -17.67 -0.41 8.72
C LEU A 146 -18.69 -1.41 9.28
N SER A 147 -18.37 -2.17 10.33
CA SER A 147 -19.29 -3.09 11.02
C SER A 147 -20.35 -2.37 11.86
N SER A 148 -20.22 -1.06 12.05
CA SER A 148 -21.17 -0.26 12.81
C SER A 148 -22.28 0.20 11.87
N GLU A 149 -23.55 0.09 12.28
CA GLU A 149 -24.74 0.70 11.62
C GLU A 149 -24.70 2.24 11.58
N VAL A 150 -23.52 2.82 11.50
CA VAL A 150 -23.32 4.24 11.26
C VAL A 150 -23.56 4.42 9.77
N LYS A 151 -24.83 4.70 9.42
CA LYS A 151 -25.13 5.69 8.38
C LYS A 151 -24.03 6.73 8.49
N LEU A 152 -23.20 6.91 7.45
CA LEU A 152 -22.11 7.88 7.40
C LEU A 152 -22.65 9.25 7.84
N LEU A 153 -22.72 9.48 9.16
CA LEU A 153 -23.24 10.69 9.75
C LEU A 153 -22.05 11.62 9.72
N LEU A 154 -21.77 12.09 8.51
CA LEU A 154 -20.64 12.90 8.08
C LEU A 154 -20.57 14.27 8.78
N PHE A 155 -21.39 14.51 9.80
CA PHE A 155 -21.75 15.87 10.20
C PHE A 155 -21.30 16.31 11.60
N THR A 156 -20.67 15.47 12.42
CA THR A 156 -20.41 15.90 13.80
C THR A 156 -19.16 15.34 14.45
N PHE A 157 -17.95 15.58 13.94
CA PHE A 157 -16.75 15.41 14.79
C PHE A 157 -15.66 16.47 14.53
N PHE A 158 -15.80 17.61 15.21
CA PHE A 158 -14.64 18.38 15.64
C PHE A 158 -14.07 17.68 16.88
N LEU A 159 -12.82 17.20 16.79
CA LEU A 159 -12.04 16.45 17.79
C LEU A 159 -12.52 15.01 18.06
N PHE A 160 -11.96 14.05 17.33
CA PHE A 160 -11.98 12.65 17.74
C PHE A 160 -10.61 12.33 18.35
N GLN A 161 -10.57 11.88 19.61
CA GLN A 161 -9.32 11.53 20.32
C GLN A 161 -8.25 12.63 20.39
N GLY A 162 -8.66 13.91 20.40
CA GLY A 162 -7.72 15.05 20.45
C GLY A 162 -7.05 15.39 19.10
N ILE A 163 -7.39 14.67 18.03
CA ILE A 163 -6.87 14.94 16.67
C ILE A 163 -7.87 15.80 15.90
N ARG A 164 -7.39 16.91 15.33
CA ARG A 164 -8.21 17.78 14.47
C ARG A 164 -8.28 17.20 13.07
N VAL A 165 -9.35 16.45 12.81
CA VAL A 165 -9.63 15.88 11.49
C VAL A 165 -9.95 16.99 10.48
N ARG A 166 -9.29 16.98 9.32
CA ARG A 166 -9.50 17.95 8.24
C ARG A 166 -9.78 17.33 6.86
N ALA A 167 -9.75 16.01 6.75
CA ALA A 167 -10.10 15.30 5.52
C ALA A 167 -10.76 13.95 5.78
N LEU A 168 -11.54 13.49 4.80
CA LEU A 168 -12.05 12.13 4.69
C LEU A 168 -11.43 11.48 3.46
N ILE A 169 -10.87 10.28 3.60
CA ILE A 169 -10.35 9.49 2.48
C ILE A 169 -11.32 8.36 2.17
N LEU A 170 -11.87 8.39 0.96
CA LEU A 170 -12.66 7.29 0.39
C LEU A 170 -11.89 6.59 -0.74
N ILE A 171 -12.09 5.28 -0.81
CA ILE A 171 -11.58 4.41 -1.86
C ILE A 171 -12.80 3.83 -2.58
N ASN A 172 -12.97 4.13 -3.87
CA ASN A 172 -14.12 3.68 -4.66
C ASN A 172 -13.65 3.26 -6.07
N PRO A 173 -13.84 2.00 -6.50
CA PRO A 173 -14.35 0.86 -5.72
C PRO A 173 -13.52 0.60 -4.45
N HIS A 174 -14.17 0.12 -3.40
CA HIS A 174 -13.59 -0.04 -2.09
C HIS A 174 -12.47 -1.09 -2.07
N ASN A 175 -11.35 -0.78 -1.42
CA ASN A 175 -10.23 -1.71 -1.24
C ASN A 175 -10.05 -1.97 0.27
N PRO A 176 -10.35 -3.17 0.79
CA PRO A 176 -10.33 -4.46 0.09
C PRO A 176 -11.70 -5.07 -0.28
N LEU A 177 -12.82 -4.42 0.05
CA LEU A 177 -14.15 -5.04 -0.04
C LEU A 177 -14.68 -5.25 -1.48
N GLY A 178 -14.24 -4.44 -2.44
CA GLY A 178 -14.72 -4.49 -3.82
C GLY A 178 -16.10 -3.87 -4.04
N ASP A 179 -16.67 -3.21 -3.03
CA ASP A 179 -17.96 -2.54 -3.17
C ASP A 179 -17.85 -1.17 -3.83
N ILE A 180 -18.88 -0.82 -4.60
CA ILE A 180 -19.03 0.52 -5.14
C ILE A 180 -19.98 1.26 -4.23
N TYR A 181 -19.54 2.39 -3.67
CA TYR A 181 -20.42 3.22 -2.86
C TYR A 181 -21.62 3.72 -3.70
N PRO A 182 -22.83 3.79 -3.13
CA PRO A 182 -24.00 4.30 -3.85
C PRO A 182 -23.75 5.69 -4.41
N ALA A 183 -24.27 5.97 -5.61
CA ALA A 183 -24.08 7.25 -6.28
C ALA A 183 -24.51 8.46 -5.42
N GLN A 184 -25.54 8.29 -4.58
CA GLN A 184 -26.01 9.32 -3.65
C GLN A 184 -24.95 9.66 -2.59
N LEU A 185 -24.40 8.63 -1.93
CA LEU A 185 -23.33 8.79 -0.94
C LEU A 185 -22.06 9.36 -1.58
N LEU A 186 -21.73 8.92 -2.79
CA LEU A 186 -20.60 9.47 -3.53
C LEU A 186 -20.84 10.94 -3.85
N LYS A 187 -22.01 11.33 -4.39
CA LYS A 187 -22.36 12.72 -4.70
C LYS A 187 -22.20 13.63 -3.48
N GLU A 188 -22.67 13.21 -2.32
CA GLU A 188 -22.49 13.93 -1.05
C GLU A 188 -21.01 14.10 -0.69
N CYS A 189 -20.19 13.07 -0.90
CA CYS A 189 -18.74 13.14 -0.67
C CYS A 189 -17.97 13.89 -1.79
N LEU A 190 -18.54 13.94 -2.99
CA LEU A 190 -17.98 14.48 -4.22
C LEU A 190 -18.24 15.99 -4.35
N GLU A 191 -19.37 16.49 -3.84
CA GLU A 191 -19.58 17.93 -3.61
C GLU A 191 -18.43 18.56 -2.80
N PHE A 192 -17.69 17.74 -2.06
CA PHE A 192 -16.52 18.10 -1.28
C PHE A 192 -15.15 17.92 -2.01
N ALA A 193 -14.94 16.94 -2.90
CA ALA A 193 -13.67 16.77 -3.64
C ALA A 193 -13.77 15.75 -4.80
N HIS A 194 -13.10 15.96 -5.95
CA HIS A 194 -13.19 15.07 -7.15
C HIS A 194 -11.80 14.60 -7.68
N ARG A 195 -11.70 13.60 -8.58
CA ARG A 195 -10.45 12.82 -8.89
C ARG A 195 -10.39 12.13 -10.28
N ILE A 196 -9.23 11.51 -10.67
CA ILE A 196 -9.03 10.20 -11.43
C ILE A 196 -7.66 9.48 -11.09
N TYR A 197 -7.47 8.12 -11.24
CA TYR A 197 -6.17 7.39 -11.05
C TYR A 197 -5.90 6.12 -11.95
N SER A 198 -4.62 5.76 -12.21
CA SER A 198 -4.08 4.46 -12.72
C SER A 198 -2.67 4.11 -12.16
N SER A 199 -2.32 2.83 -11.90
CA SER A 199 -1.21 2.47 -10.97
C SER A 199 0.18 2.15 -11.55
N GLY A 200 0.31 1.68 -12.80
CA GLY A 200 1.61 1.22 -13.35
C GLY A 200 2.39 2.30 -14.13
N ILE A 201 1.67 3.15 -14.86
CA ILE A 201 2.22 4.18 -15.75
C ILE A 201 2.53 5.49 -14.98
N ARG A 202 2.49 5.44 -13.64
CA ARG A 202 2.68 6.57 -12.72
C ARG A 202 1.77 7.77 -13.02
N VAL A 203 0.56 7.51 -13.49
CA VAL A 203 -0.44 8.54 -13.81
C VAL A 203 -1.44 8.68 -12.67
N GLY A 204 -1.50 9.85 -12.03
CA GLY A 204 -2.57 10.16 -11.09
C GLY A 204 -3.06 11.57 -11.19
N VAL A 205 -4.38 11.72 -11.23
CA VAL A 205 -5.04 12.99 -11.47
C VAL A 205 -5.67 13.48 -10.16
N LEU A 206 -5.20 14.64 -9.70
CA LEU A 206 -5.97 15.42 -8.75
C LEU A 206 -6.95 16.27 -9.53
N TYR A 207 -8.23 16.14 -9.22
CA TYR A 207 -9.22 17.11 -9.65
C TYR A 207 -9.64 17.92 -8.41
N THR A 208 -9.82 19.21 -8.55
CA THR A 208 -10.30 20.03 -7.43
C THR A 208 -10.96 21.29 -7.97
N ARG A 209 -12.06 21.70 -7.33
CA ARG A 209 -12.68 23.00 -7.60
C ARG A 209 -11.98 24.14 -6.85
N ASN A 210 -11.14 23.80 -5.86
CA ASN A 210 -10.43 24.79 -5.06
C ASN A 210 -9.16 25.26 -5.78
N ASN A 211 -9.16 26.52 -6.20
CA ASN A 211 -8.06 27.13 -6.94
C ASN A 211 -6.76 27.21 -6.13
N GLU A 212 -6.83 27.42 -4.83
CA GLU A 212 -5.63 27.52 -3.98
C GLU A 212 -4.97 26.14 -3.80
N ILE A 213 -5.77 25.08 -3.66
CA ILE A 213 -5.27 23.70 -3.67
C ILE A 213 -4.61 23.39 -5.02
N ARG A 214 -5.25 23.74 -6.13
CA ARG A 214 -4.70 23.54 -7.47
C ARG A 214 -3.36 24.26 -7.64
N LYS A 215 -3.27 25.53 -7.23
CA LYS A 215 -2.02 26.32 -7.28
C LYS A 215 -0.93 25.67 -6.43
N ALA A 216 -1.23 25.30 -5.18
CA ALA A 216 -0.26 24.69 -4.28
C ALA A 216 0.27 23.36 -4.82
N VAL A 217 -0.61 22.49 -5.30
CA VAL A 217 -0.21 21.19 -5.87
C VAL A 217 0.59 21.37 -7.17
N ASN A 218 0.26 22.37 -7.99
CA ASN A 218 1.03 22.69 -9.18
C ASN A 218 2.48 23.09 -8.88
N GLN A 219 2.75 23.73 -7.74
CA GLN A 219 4.11 24.03 -7.29
C GLN A 219 4.86 22.76 -6.88
N LEU A 220 4.18 21.80 -6.27
CA LEU A 220 4.76 20.52 -5.83
C LEU A 220 4.93 19.50 -6.98
N ALA A 221 4.30 19.74 -8.12
CA ALA A 221 4.34 18.82 -9.25
C ALA A 221 5.70 18.71 -9.94
N VAL A 222 6.61 19.66 -9.73
CA VAL A 222 7.98 19.58 -10.25
C VAL A 222 8.69 18.29 -9.82
N PHE A 223 8.38 17.75 -8.65
CA PHE A 223 9.02 16.56 -8.11
C PHE A 223 8.34 15.24 -8.55
N HIS A 224 7.13 15.29 -9.12
CA HIS A 224 6.26 14.11 -9.27
C HIS A 224 5.42 14.11 -10.55
N SER A 225 5.76 14.96 -11.53
CA SER A 225 4.99 15.08 -12.76
C SER A 225 5.01 13.77 -13.55
N CYS A 226 3.91 13.53 -14.27
CA CYS A 226 3.84 12.44 -15.23
C CYS A 226 4.89 12.68 -16.34
N PRO A 227 5.73 11.70 -16.71
CA PRO A 227 6.69 11.87 -17.80
C PRO A 227 6.01 12.29 -19.12
N GLY A 228 6.61 13.22 -19.87
CA GLY A 228 6.05 13.72 -21.13
C GLY A 228 5.69 12.63 -22.16
N PRO A 229 6.57 11.63 -22.42
CA PRO A 229 6.24 10.51 -23.30
C PRO A 229 5.01 9.71 -22.85
N VAL A 230 4.87 9.53 -21.52
CA VAL A 230 3.71 8.86 -20.93
C VAL A 230 2.44 9.67 -21.14
N GLN A 231 2.49 11.00 -20.95
CA GLN A 231 1.35 11.88 -21.23
C GLN A 231 0.93 11.81 -22.70
N HIS A 232 1.90 11.79 -23.61
CA HIS A 232 1.64 11.67 -25.05
C HIS A 232 0.91 10.37 -25.37
N VAL A 233 1.47 9.22 -24.97
CA VAL A 233 0.85 7.90 -25.16
C VAL A 233 -0.55 7.87 -24.56
N LEU A 234 -0.70 8.31 -23.31
CA LEU A 234 -2.00 8.34 -22.64
C LEU A 234 -3.00 9.24 -23.38
N SER A 235 -2.57 10.37 -23.93
CA SER A 235 -3.45 11.28 -24.67
C SER A 235 -4.02 10.63 -25.93
N GLN A 236 -3.23 9.81 -26.65
CA GLN A 236 -3.72 9.07 -27.82
C GLN A 236 -4.77 8.04 -27.42
N PHE A 237 -4.52 7.32 -26.31
CA PHE A 237 -5.46 6.36 -25.77
C PHE A 237 -6.78 7.00 -25.34
N LEU A 238 -6.72 8.11 -24.60
CA LEU A 238 -7.90 8.77 -24.04
C LEU A 238 -8.72 9.52 -25.10
N ARG A 239 -8.15 9.82 -26.27
CA ARG A 239 -8.84 10.44 -27.41
C ARG A 239 -9.71 9.46 -28.18
N ASP A 240 -9.33 8.18 -28.24
CA ASP A 240 -10.09 7.13 -28.93
C ASP A 240 -11.27 6.66 -28.09
N ARG A 241 -12.32 7.50 -28.04
CA ARG A 241 -13.55 7.22 -27.27
C ARG A 241 -14.28 6.00 -27.81
N ASP A 242 -14.31 5.82 -29.12
CA ASP A 242 -15.01 4.69 -29.73
C ASP A 242 -14.37 3.35 -29.32
N TRP A 243 -13.04 3.25 -29.32
CA TRP A 243 -12.37 2.05 -28.82
C TRP A 243 -12.55 1.86 -27.31
N LEU A 244 -12.46 2.93 -26.52
CA LEU A 244 -12.66 2.83 -25.07
C LEU A 244 -14.06 2.30 -24.73
N ASP A 245 -15.09 2.90 -25.31
CA ASP A 245 -16.48 2.65 -24.97
C ASP A 245 -17.01 1.36 -25.60
N ASN A 246 -16.56 1.00 -26.80
CA ASN A 246 -17.07 -0.17 -27.53
C ASN A 246 -16.15 -1.40 -27.44
N VAL A 247 -14.87 -1.26 -27.11
CA VAL A 247 -13.91 -2.38 -27.07
C VAL A 247 -13.33 -2.58 -25.67
N PHE A 248 -12.60 -1.59 -25.14
CA PHE A 248 -11.82 -1.77 -23.91
C PHE A 248 -12.70 -1.96 -22.68
N PHE A 249 -13.60 -1.02 -22.38
CA PHE A 249 -14.43 -1.12 -21.17
C PHE A 249 -15.35 -2.34 -21.16
N PRO A 250 -16.07 -2.67 -22.25
CA PRO A 250 -16.90 -3.89 -22.30
C PRO A 250 -16.07 -5.16 -22.11
N THR A 251 -14.92 -5.27 -22.82
CA THR A 251 -14.06 -6.46 -22.73
C THR A 251 -13.44 -6.61 -21.35
N ASN A 252 -12.91 -5.52 -20.77
CA ASN A 252 -12.33 -5.54 -19.43
C ASN A 252 -13.38 -5.90 -18.37
N LYS A 253 -14.60 -5.33 -18.45
CA LYS A 253 -15.69 -5.68 -17.53
C LYS A 253 -16.10 -7.15 -17.65
N LYS A 254 -16.21 -7.67 -18.89
CA LYS A 254 -16.51 -9.08 -19.15
C LYS A 254 -15.45 -10.00 -18.55
N ARG A 255 -14.17 -9.79 -18.90
CA ARG A 255 -13.05 -10.61 -18.41
C ARG A 255 -12.90 -10.56 -16.89
N LEU A 256 -13.06 -9.38 -16.28
CA LEU A 256 -13.07 -9.25 -14.82
C LEU A 256 -14.20 -10.04 -14.18
N LYS A 257 -15.41 -10.01 -14.78
CA LYS A 257 -16.56 -10.75 -14.25
C LYS A 257 -16.37 -12.25 -14.34
N GLU A 258 -15.87 -12.74 -15.48
CA GLU A 258 -15.55 -14.16 -15.69
C GLU A 258 -14.48 -14.64 -14.69
N ALA A 259 -13.37 -13.90 -14.56
CA ALA A 259 -12.30 -14.23 -13.61
C ALA A 259 -12.79 -14.19 -12.15
N GLN A 260 -13.62 -13.22 -11.78
CA GLN A 260 -14.24 -13.16 -10.45
C GLN A 260 -15.09 -14.41 -10.19
N ASN A 261 -15.97 -14.77 -11.13
CA ASN A 261 -16.85 -15.93 -10.98
C ASN A 261 -16.04 -17.22 -10.77
N ILE A 262 -15.00 -17.46 -11.57
CA ILE A 262 -14.14 -18.65 -11.44
C ILE A 262 -13.52 -18.74 -10.05
N LEU A 263 -13.00 -17.62 -9.51
CA LEU A 263 -12.42 -17.60 -8.17
C LEU A 263 -13.48 -17.81 -7.08
N VAL A 264 -14.63 -17.14 -7.20
CA VAL A 264 -15.74 -17.26 -6.23
C VAL A 264 -16.29 -18.68 -6.20
N ASP A 265 -16.52 -19.29 -7.35
CA ASP A 265 -17.01 -20.66 -7.46
C ASP A 265 -15.99 -21.65 -6.88
N GLY A 266 -14.69 -21.48 -7.19
CA GLY A 266 -13.63 -22.30 -6.62
C GLY A 266 -13.49 -22.18 -5.10
N LEU A 267 -13.71 -20.98 -4.53
CA LEU A 267 -13.76 -20.78 -3.08
C LEU A 267 -15.01 -21.41 -2.46
N ALA A 268 -16.17 -21.31 -3.13
CA ALA A 268 -17.41 -21.92 -2.69
C ALA A 268 -17.33 -23.45 -2.63
N ASP A 269 -16.65 -24.09 -3.61
CA ASP A 269 -16.43 -25.54 -3.66
C ASP A 269 -15.71 -26.09 -2.41
N VAL A 270 -14.87 -25.26 -1.78
CA VAL A 270 -14.13 -25.60 -0.54
C VAL A 270 -14.79 -24.96 0.71
N GLY A 271 -15.97 -24.40 0.51
CA GLY A 271 -16.83 -23.77 1.51
C GLY A 271 -16.27 -22.47 2.09
N ILE A 272 -15.46 -21.71 1.36
CA ILE A 272 -15.01 -20.36 1.73
C ILE A 272 -16.03 -19.36 1.16
N PRO A 273 -16.91 -18.77 1.99
CA PRO A 273 -17.81 -17.73 1.51
C PRO A 273 -17.04 -16.46 1.17
N VAL A 274 -17.58 -15.70 0.21
CA VAL A 274 -17.02 -14.44 -0.26
C VAL A 274 -18.05 -13.34 -0.07
N LEU A 275 -17.61 -12.18 0.44
CA LEU A 275 -18.44 -10.99 0.51
C LEU A 275 -18.82 -10.55 -0.91
N LYS A 276 -20.12 -10.41 -1.16
CA LYS A 276 -20.65 -9.97 -2.45
C LYS A 276 -20.08 -8.59 -2.77
N SER A 277 -19.42 -8.47 -3.91
CA SER A 277 -18.76 -7.25 -4.38
C SER A 277 -19.20 -6.91 -5.81
N SER A 278 -19.21 -5.62 -6.14
CA SER A 278 -19.70 -5.09 -7.43
C SER A 278 -18.59 -4.50 -8.31
N GLY A 279 -17.36 -4.43 -7.80
CA GLY A 279 -16.21 -3.89 -8.52
C GLY A 279 -14.87 -4.27 -7.88
N GLY A 280 -13.79 -3.71 -8.41
CA GLY A 280 -12.43 -4.02 -7.97
C GLY A 280 -11.80 -5.18 -8.73
N LEU A 281 -10.64 -5.60 -8.23
CA LEU A 281 -9.74 -6.57 -8.85
C LEU A 281 -9.55 -7.82 -7.97
N TYR A 282 -10.31 -7.87 -6.88
CA TYR A 282 -10.14 -8.78 -5.77
C TYR A 282 -11.48 -9.10 -5.13
N VAL A 283 -11.49 -10.17 -4.34
CA VAL A 283 -12.60 -10.57 -3.47
C VAL A 283 -12.17 -10.54 -2.02
N TRP A 284 -13.16 -10.37 -1.13
CA TRP A 284 -12.97 -10.43 0.32
C TRP A 284 -13.59 -11.70 0.86
N ALA A 285 -12.74 -12.67 1.22
CA ALA A 285 -13.11 -14.03 1.53
C ALA A 285 -13.03 -14.31 3.03
N ASP A 286 -13.97 -15.11 3.52
CA ASP A 286 -14.13 -15.45 4.93
C ASP A 286 -13.50 -16.81 5.26
N PHE A 287 -12.33 -16.76 5.90
CA PHE A 287 -11.59 -17.92 6.37
C PHE A 287 -11.81 -18.18 7.87
N ARG A 288 -12.75 -17.50 8.54
CA ARG A 288 -12.94 -17.60 10.00
C ARG A 288 -13.11 -19.04 10.47
N LYS A 289 -13.75 -19.90 9.66
CA LYS A 289 -13.95 -21.33 9.95
C LYS A 289 -12.65 -22.16 10.04
N PHE A 290 -11.54 -21.65 9.48
CA PHE A 290 -10.24 -22.33 9.46
C PHE A 290 -9.28 -21.81 10.53
N LEU A 291 -9.67 -20.78 11.29
CA LEU A 291 -8.86 -20.29 12.40
C LEU A 291 -8.97 -21.23 13.59
N LYS A 292 -7.85 -21.44 14.29
CA LYS A 292 -7.84 -22.15 15.59
C LYS A 292 -8.58 -21.39 16.68
N SER A 293 -8.49 -20.06 16.63
CA SER A 293 -9.13 -19.12 17.55
C SER A 293 -9.44 -17.83 16.77
N GLN A 294 -10.43 -17.06 17.21
CA GLN A 294 -10.77 -15.78 16.59
C GLN A 294 -9.81 -14.67 17.05
N THR A 295 -8.52 -14.81 16.69
CA THR A 295 -7.46 -13.83 16.99
C THR A 295 -6.61 -13.55 15.77
N PHE A 296 -5.96 -12.38 15.75
CA PHE A 296 -5.06 -12.02 14.64
C PHE A 296 -3.80 -12.89 14.59
N GLU A 297 -3.38 -13.46 15.71
CA GLU A 297 -2.28 -14.41 15.77
C GLU A 297 -2.64 -15.68 14.99
N ALA A 298 -3.86 -16.20 15.17
CA ALA A 298 -4.37 -17.33 14.41
C ALA A 298 -4.54 -17.01 12.92
N GLU A 299 -4.93 -15.78 12.57
CA GLU A 299 -4.98 -15.32 11.18
C GLU A 299 -3.59 -15.35 10.53
N LEU A 300 -2.56 -14.86 11.23
CA LEU A 300 -1.19 -14.87 10.74
C LEU A 300 -0.60 -16.28 10.67
N GLU A 301 -0.94 -17.17 11.60
CA GLU A 301 -0.57 -18.59 11.51
C GLU A 301 -1.18 -19.24 10.26
N LEU A 302 -2.47 -18.98 9.98
CA LEU A 302 -3.13 -19.49 8.78
C LEU A 302 -2.48 -18.91 7.52
N TRP A 303 -2.21 -17.60 7.51
CA TRP A 303 -1.54 -16.93 6.41
C TRP A 303 -0.16 -17.54 6.11
N GLN A 304 0.64 -17.80 7.14
CA GLN A 304 1.95 -18.46 6.97
C GLN A 304 1.80 -19.87 6.40
N LYS A 305 0.82 -20.66 6.87
CA LYS A 305 0.55 -22.00 6.31
C LYS A 305 0.17 -21.95 4.84
N LEU A 306 -0.60 -20.95 4.41
CA LEU A 306 -0.95 -20.76 3.00
C LEU A 306 0.28 -20.40 2.17
N LEU A 307 1.16 -19.55 2.69
CA LEU A 307 2.45 -19.23 2.06
C LEU A 307 3.37 -20.46 1.95
N ASP A 308 3.43 -21.30 2.98
CA ASP A 308 4.19 -22.55 2.96
C ASP A 308 3.63 -23.52 1.91
N LYS A 309 2.33 -23.42 1.62
CA LYS A 309 1.63 -24.09 0.51
C LYS A 309 1.69 -23.32 -0.81
N LYS A 310 2.61 -22.36 -0.93
CA LYS A 310 2.91 -21.59 -2.14
C LYS A 310 1.73 -20.72 -2.61
N LEU A 311 0.87 -20.28 -1.71
CA LEU A 311 -0.20 -19.32 -2.00
C LEU A 311 0.00 -18.01 -1.22
N LEU A 312 0.31 -16.94 -1.95
CA LEU A 312 0.32 -15.59 -1.39
C LEU A 312 -1.05 -14.93 -1.57
N ILE A 313 -1.74 -14.70 -0.45
CA ILE A 313 -2.94 -13.86 -0.33
C ILE A 313 -2.73 -12.80 0.75
N SER A 314 -3.59 -11.79 0.83
CA SER A 314 -3.41 -10.69 1.79
C SER A 314 -4.32 -10.85 3.02
N PRO A 315 -3.77 -10.95 4.25
CA PRO A 315 -4.55 -11.14 5.47
C PRO A 315 -5.27 -9.85 5.89
N GLY A 316 -6.38 -9.98 6.59
CA GLY A 316 -7.26 -8.89 6.98
C GLY A 316 -6.60 -7.86 7.89
N LYS A 317 -5.68 -8.32 8.76
CA LYS A 317 -4.81 -7.48 9.60
C LYS A 317 -4.05 -6.44 8.78
N ALA A 318 -3.62 -6.78 7.57
CA ALA A 318 -2.89 -5.85 6.69
C ALA A 318 -3.75 -4.68 6.19
N PHE A 319 -5.08 -4.79 6.31
CA PHE A 319 -6.05 -3.78 5.91
C PHE A 319 -6.73 -3.12 7.11
N TYR A 320 -6.21 -3.30 8.33
CA TYR A 320 -6.82 -2.81 9.56
C TYR A 320 -8.26 -3.31 9.73
N CYS A 321 -8.55 -4.54 9.27
CA CYS A 321 -9.81 -5.21 9.61
C CYS A 321 -9.88 -5.37 11.14
N TYR A 322 -11.07 -5.18 11.71
CA TYR A 322 -11.30 -5.30 13.15
C TYR A 322 -11.64 -6.74 13.56
N GLU A 323 -12.01 -7.58 12.59
CA GLU A 323 -12.31 -8.99 12.78
C GLU A 323 -11.21 -9.84 12.12
N PRO A 324 -10.59 -10.79 12.85
CA PRO A 324 -9.64 -11.71 12.25
C PRO A 324 -10.33 -12.74 11.35
N GLY A 325 -9.59 -13.30 10.40
CA GLY A 325 -10.01 -14.40 9.54
C GLY A 325 -10.50 -13.98 8.16
N TRP A 326 -10.40 -12.70 7.80
CA TRP A 326 -10.71 -12.23 6.47
C TRP A 326 -9.46 -12.15 5.60
N PHE A 327 -9.58 -12.46 4.31
CA PHE A 327 -8.47 -12.40 3.36
C PHE A 327 -8.89 -11.75 2.04
N ARG A 328 -8.00 -10.95 1.45
CA ARG A 328 -8.14 -10.45 0.08
C ARG A 328 -7.43 -11.35 -0.90
N LEU A 329 -8.15 -11.78 -1.95
CA LEU A 329 -7.60 -12.53 -3.08
C LEU A 329 -7.82 -11.78 -4.39
N VAL A 330 -6.77 -11.55 -5.16
CA VAL A 330 -6.80 -10.83 -6.44
C VAL A 330 -7.05 -11.81 -7.58
N PHE A 331 -8.08 -11.59 -8.39
CA PHE A 331 -8.45 -12.48 -9.50
C PHE A 331 -7.98 -11.99 -10.88
N SER A 332 -7.42 -10.78 -10.99
CA SER A 332 -7.18 -10.11 -12.28
C SER A 332 -5.77 -10.31 -12.87
N ASN A 333 -5.09 -11.40 -12.50
CA ASN A 333 -3.74 -11.73 -12.98
C ASN A 333 -3.78 -12.61 -14.24
N SER A 334 -4.33 -13.82 -14.16
CA SER A 334 -4.53 -14.71 -15.32
C SER A 334 -5.49 -15.84 -14.94
N VAL A 335 -6.40 -16.22 -15.84
CA VAL A 335 -7.38 -17.30 -15.60
C VAL A 335 -6.70 -18.63 -15.25
N ASP A 336 -5.60 -18.98 -15.92
CA ASP A 336 -4.82 -20.19 -15.65
C ASP A 336 -4.33 -20.27 -14.19
N LYS A 337 -3.83 -19.17 -13.65
CA LYS A 337 -3.42 -19.10 -12.23
C LYS A 337 -4.61 -19.29 -11.29
N ILE A 338 -5.79 -18.78 -11.64
CA ILE A 338 -7.02 -18.98 -10.84
C ILE A 338 -7.39 -20.46 -10.80
N TYR A 339 -7.32 -21.16 -11.94
CA TYR A 339 -7.51 -22.60 -11.97
C TYR A 339 -6.45 -23.31 -11.11
N LEU A 340 -5.16 -22.98 -11.26
CA LEU A 340 -4.10 -23.59 -10.45
C LEU A 340 -4.31 -23.39 -8.95
N CYS A 341 -4.79 -22.22 -8.51
CA CYS A 341 -5.15 -21.98 -7.11
C CYS A 341 -6.20 -22.97 -6.58
N LYS A 342 -7.18 -23.35 -7.41
CA LYS A 342 -8.19 -24.35 -7.06
C LYS A 342 -7.57 -25.72 -6.80
N TRP A 343 -6.54 -26.11 -7.55
CA TRP A 343 -5.95 -27.46 -7.52
C TRP A 343 -4.76 -27.62 -6.57
N SER A 344 -3.94 -26.57 -6.37
CA SER A 344 -2.72 -26.64 -5.57
C SER A 344 -2.98 -26.57 -4.05
N VAL A 345 -4.07 -25.94 -3.64
CA VAL A 345 -4.35 -25.65 -2.22
C VAL A 345 -5.43 -26.56 -1.64
N PHE A 346 -6.33 -27.08 -2.48
CA PHE A 346 -7.45 -27.90 -2.06
C PHE A 346 -7.62 -29.08 -3.03
N PRO A 347 -7.07 -30.27 -2.71
CA PRO A 347 -7.10 -31.40 -3.64
C PRO A 347 -8.55 -31.86 -3.88
N SER A 348 -9.04 -31.67 -5.11
CA SER A 348 -10.20 -32.39 -5.66
C SER A 348 -9.73 -33.73 -6.23
N PRO A 349 -10.52 -34.82 -6.14
CA PRO A 349 -10.11 -36.17 -6.53
C PRO A 349 -9.99 -36.42 -8.05
N PHE A 350 -10.14 -35.42 -8.92
CA PHE A 350 -10.15 -35.64 -10.37
C PHE A 350 -8.85 -35.16 -11.08
N PRO A 351 -8.17 -36.04 -11.84
CA PRO A 351 -6.97 -35.67 -12.57
C PRO A 351 -7.26 -34.77 -13.80
N PHE A 352 -6.30 -33.89 -14.08
CA PHE A 352 -6.17 -33.01 -15.24
C PHE A 352 -7.01 -33.38 -16.49
N TYR A 353 -7.91 -32.50 -16.91
CA TYR A 353 -8.28 -32.40 -18.32
C TYR A 353 -7.16 -31.64 -19.04
N ARG A 354 -6.38 -32.37 -19.86
CA ARG A 354 -5.56 -31.76 -20.90
C ARG A 354 -6.52 -31.02 -21.84
N TYR A 355 -6.37 -29.71 -21.99
CA TYR A 355 -6.85 -29.05 -23.20
C TYR A 355 -6.00 -29.61 -24.35
N SER A 356 -6.59 -30.51 -25.14
CA SER A 356 -6.06 -30.88 -26.44
C SER A 356 -6.24 -29.69 -27.38
N GLU A 357 -5.16 -29.31 -28.04
CA GLU A 357 -5.19 -28.48 -29.23
C GLU A 357 -6.14 -29.13 -30.26
N THR A 358 -7.14 -28.37 -30.69
CA THR A 358 -7.83 -28.50 -31.98
C THR A 358 -8.16 -27.12 -32.49
#